data_AF-D9X340-F1
#
_entry.id   AF-D9X340-F1
#
_cell.length_a   1.000
_cell.length_b   1.000
_cell.length_c   1.000
_cell.angle_alpha   90.00
_cell.angle_beta   90.00
_cell.angle_gamma   90.00
#
_symmetry.space_group_name_H-M   'P 1'
#
loop_
_entity.id
_entity.type
_entity.pdbx_description
1 polymer ?
#
loop_
_entity_poly.entity_id
_entity_poly.type
_entity_poly.pdbx_seq_one_letter_code
_entity_poly.pdbx_strand_id
1 'polypeptide(L)'
;MYAFFARWRDAGLVAELHDRLRGAVRDAAGRDQEPSAAVIDSQSVKADATVALAARGFDAGKKINGRKRHLLTDTLGLLLAVLVTPASTTDRDAARLLLTAARDRFERLTRVWADGGYTGHLIDWSAAQLGVVLDIVRRNDDISGFQVLPRRWVVERSFAWCLRSRRMVRDYERRTDTSEAVICWSMTVPMSRRLAGQRQQRRAPAAGEAA
;
A
#
# COMPACT_ATOMS: atom_id res chain seq x y z
N MET A 1 23.22 9.97 8.87
CA MET A 1 22.24 9.17 8.11
C MET A 1 20.79 9.53 8.44
N TYR A 2 20.32 9.39 9.70
CA TYR A 2 18.89 9.64 10.04
C TYR A 2 18.43 11.09 9.80
N ALA A 3 19.28 12.09 10.08
CA ALA A 3 18.98 13.49 9.82
C ALA A 3 18.76 13.81 8.33
N PHE A 4 19.47 13.11 7.43
CA PHE A 4 19.28 13.28 5.99
C PHE A 4 17.95 12.70 5.53
N PHE A 5 17.61 11.49 6.01
CA PHE A 5 16.31 10.88 5.73
C PHE A 5 15.15 11.73 6.27
N ALA A 6 15.28 12.25 7.49
CA ALA A 6 14.27 13.15 8.08
C ALA A 6 14.06 14.40 7.22
N ARG A 7 15.14 15.05 6.77
CA ARG A 7 15.07 16.19 5.84
C ARG A 7 14.40 15.83 4.53
N TRP A 8 14.69 14.66 3.97
CA TRP A 8 14.06 14.20 2.72
C TRP A 8 12.58 13.91 2.87
N ARG A 9 12.18 13.30 4.00
CA ARG A 9 10.77 13.12 4.36
C ARG A 9 10.08 14.48 4.47
N ASP A 10 10.64 15.40 5.26
CA ASP A 10 10.04 16.70 5.54
C ASP A 10 9.96 17.58 4.28
N ALA A 11 10.89 17.41 3.35
CA ALA A 11 10.86 18.06 2.03
C ALA A 11 10.01 17.32 0.98
N GLY A 12 9.34 16.22 1.33
CA GLY A 12 8.51 15.44 0.40
C GLY A 12 9.27 14.61 -0.64
N LEU A 13 10.61 14.63 -0.65
CA LEU A 13 11.46 13.99 -1.67
C LEU A 13 11.30 12.47 -1.71
N VAL A 14 10.98 11.84 -0.57
CA VAL A 14 10.73 10.38 -0.52
C VAL A 14 9.45 10.03 -1.27
N ALA A 15 8.38 10.81 -1.08
CA ALA A 15 7.11 10.61 -1.77
C ALA A 15 7.27 10.91 -3.26
N GLU A 16 7.95 12.01 -3.62
CA GLU A 16 8.23 12.37 -5.00
C GLU A 16 9.01 11.28 -5.76
N LEU A 17 10.10 10.76 -5.16
CA LEU A 17 10.87 9.66 -5.73
C LEU A 17 9.99 8.43 -5.94
N HIS A 18 9.21 8.05 -4.93
CA HIS A 18 8.28 6.94 -5.01
C HIS A 18 7.29 7.11 -6.16
N ASP A 19 6.69 8.29 -6.30
CA ASP A 19 5.65 8.55 -7.29
C ASP A 19 6.17 8.59 -8.72
N ARG A 20 7.37 9.15 -8.92
CA ARG A 20 8.07 9.11 -10.22
C ARG A 20 8.39 7.67 -10.63
N LEU A 21 8.87 6.85 -9.69
CA LEU A 21 9.13 5.43 -9.95
C LEU A 21 7.83 4.66 -10.26
N ARG A 22 6.75 4.95 -9.52
CA ARG A 22 5.43 4.35 -9.78
C ARG A 22 4.94 4.68 -11.18
N GLY A 23 4.99 5.95 -11.58
CA GLY A 23 4.62 6.40 -12.92
C GLY A 23 5.40 5.64 -14.00
N ALA A 24 6.74 5.60 -13.87
CA ALA A 24 7.60 4.89 -14.82
C ALA A 24 7.30 3.37 -14.90
N VAL A 25 7.04 2.71 -13.76
CA VAL A 25 6.67 1.27 -13.75
C VAL A 25 5.31 1.05 -14.41
N ARG A 26 4.35 1.96 -14.21
CA ARG A 26 3.03 1.86 -14.84
C ARG A 26 3.11 2.04 -16.34
N ASP A 27 3.82 3.07 -16.82
CA ASP A 27 4.06 3.28 -18.24
C ASP A 27 4.72 2.06 -18.90
N ALA A 28 5.76 1.54 -18.26
CA ALA A 28 6.47 0.37 -18.77
C ALA A 28 5.66 -0.93 -18.69
N ALA A 29 4.55 -0.94 -17.93
CA ALA A 29 3.57 -2.01 -17.92
C ALA A 29 2.37 -1.74 -18.87
N GLY A 30 2.44 -0.70 -19.70
CA GLY A 30 1.36 -0.30 -20.61
C GLY A 30 0.11 0.19 -19.88
N ARG A 31 0.28 0.78 -18.69
CA ARG A 31 -0.81 1.29 -17.85
C ARG A 31 -0.68 2.80 -17.70
N ASP A 32 -1.82 3.47 -17.70
CA ASP A 32 -1.95 4.89 -17.37
C ASP A 32 -1.33 5.19 -16.00
N GLN A 33 -0.51 6.23 -15.85
CA GLN A 33 0.10 6.60 -14.56
C GLN A 33 -0.94 6.89 -13.48
N GLU A 34 -2.14 7.28 -13.87
CA GLU A 34 -3.27 7.56 -13.00
C GLU A 34 -4.21 6.33 -12.95
N PRO A 35 -4.17 5.55 -11.86
CA PRO A 35 -4.94 4.32 -11.75
C PRO A 35 -6.43 4.59 -11.58
N SER A 36 -7.27 3.85 -12.30
CA SER A 36 -8.72 3.88 -12.12
C SER A 36 -9.24 2.96 -11.02
N ALA A 37 -8.41 2.03 -10.55
CA ALA A 37 -8.82 1.08 -9.53
C ALA A 37 -7.68 0.72 -8.56
N ALA A 38 -8.07 0.43 -7.32
CA ALA A 38 -7.14 0.14 -6.23
C ALA A 38 -7.62 -0.98 -5.30
N VAL A 39 -6.75 -1.45 -4.43
CA VAL A 39 -7.01 -2.45 -3.39
C VAL A 39 -6.52 -1.88 -2.06
N ILE A 40 -7.37 -1.92 -1.04
CA ILE A 40 -7.07 -1.46 0.32
C ILE A 40 -7.00 -2.65 1.28
N ASP A 41 -5.98 -2.66 2.14
CA ASP A 41 -5.86 -3.60 3.25
C ASP A 41 -4.96 -3.02 4.36
N SER A 42 -5.01 -3.65 5.54
CA SER A 42 -4.25 -3.21 6.70
C SER A 42 -3.43 -4.33 7.37
N GLN A 43 -2.22 -3.96 7.81
CA GLN A 43 -1.31 -4.83 8.53
C GLN A 43 -0.99 -4.25 9.90
N SER A 44 -1.40 -4.96 10.96
CA SER A 44 -0.96 -4.65 12.33
C SER A 44 0.44 -5.22 12.55
N VAL A 45 1.34 -4.40 13.07
CA VAL A 45 2.72 -4.77 13.40
C VAL A 45 3.05 -4.40 14.83
N LYS A 46 3.87 -5.23 15.47
CA LYS A 46 4.37 -4.94 16.82
C LYS A 46 5.14 -3.63 16.78
N ALA A 47 4.97 -2.81 17.79
CA ALA A 47 5.83 -1.65 18.00
C ALA A 47 7.03 -2.03 18.87
N ASP A 48 8.15 -1.38 18.64
CA ASP A 48 9.31 -1.41 19.51
C ASP A 48 9.05 -0.63 20.82
N ALA A 49 9.89 -0.84 21.84
CA ALA A 49 9.81 -0.10 23.10
C ALA A 49 10.05 1.41 22.91
N THR A 50 10.76 1.79 21.85
CA THR A 50 11.04 3.19 21.48
C THR A 50 9.84 3.96 20.92
N VAL A 51 8.75 3.27 20.55
CA VAL A 51 7.52 3.90 20.07
C VAL A 51 6.66 4.33 21.26
N ALA A 52 6.31 5.61 21.32
CA ALA A 52 5.53 6.18 22.42
C ALA A 52 4.15 5.51 22.56
N LEU A 53 3.69 5.35 23.81
CA LEU A 53 2.38 4.77 24.14
C LEU A 53 1.23 5.48 23.41
N ALA A 54 1.26 6.82 23.35
CA ALA A 54 0.25 7.62 22.67
C ALA A 54 0.17 7.37 21.15
N ALA A 55 1.22 6.80 20.56
CA ALA A 55 1.30 6.56 19.12
C ALA A 55 1.20 5.06 18.77
N ARG A 56 0.82 4.20 19.72
CA ARG A 56 0.55 2.77 19.49
C ARG A 56 -0.76 2.37 20.16
N GLY A 57 -1.33 1.24 19.74
CA GLY A 57 -2.60 0.72 20.24
C GLY A 57 -2.59 -0.80 20.28
N PHE A 58 -3.64 -1.38 20.83
CA PHE A 58 -3.80 -2.84 20.88
C PHE A 58 -4.86 -3.30 19.88
N ASP A 59 -4.46 -4.16 18.96
CA ASP A 59 -5.34 -4.90 18.07
C ASP A 59 -5.74 -6.20 18.76
N ALA A 60 -6.98 -6.28 19.24
CA ALA A 60 -7.49 -7.45 19.97
C ALA A 60 -7.61 -8.69 19.08
N GLY A 61 -7.97 -8.53 17.81
CA GLY A 61 -8.13 -9.63 16.86
C GLY A 61 -6.81 -10.31 16.54
N LYS A 62 -5.75 -9.51 16.36
CA LYS A 62 -4.39 -10.01 16.07
C LYS A 62 -3.53 -10.19 17.32
N LYS A 63 -4.01 -9.73 18.49
CA LYS A 63 -3.26 -9.66 19.76
C LYS A 63 -1.92 -8.93 19.62
N ILE A 64 -1.94 -7.81 18.90
CA ILE A 64 -0.74 -7.01 18.59
C ILE A 64 -0.81 -5.67 19.32
N ASN A 65 0.18 -5.40 20.17
CA ASN A 65 0.46 -4.06 20.66
C ASN A 65 1.43 -3.36 19.68
N GLY A 66 0.93 -2.37 18.97
CA GLY A 66 1.75 -1.59 18.06
C GLY A 66 0.97 -0.65 17.16
N ARG A 67 1.35 -0.64 15.89
CA ARG A 67 0.74 0.21 14.87
C ARG A 67 0.10 -0.63 13.78
N LYS A 68 -0.81 -0.01 13.05
CA LYS A 68 -1.45 -0.59 11.88
C LYS A 68 -1.08 0.24 10.66
N ARG A 69 -0.62 -0.44 9.62
CA ARG A 69 -0.23 0.12 8.33
C ARG A 69 -1.36 -0.12 7.36
N HIS A 70 -1.97 0.93 6.87
CA HIS A 70 -3.05 0.89 5.88
C HIS A 70 -2.46 1.25 4.53
N LEU A 71 -2.58 0.34 3.57
CA LEU A 71 -2.05 0.54 2.23
C LEU A 71 -3.20 0.57 1.24
N LEU A 72 -3.19 1.58 0.38
CA LEU A 72 -3.95 1.58 -0.86
C LEU A 72 -2.97 1.31 -2.00
N THR A 73 -3.24 0.31 -2.81
CA THR A 73 -2.37 -0.08 -3.93
C THR A 73 -3.13 -0.12 -5.23
N ASP A 74 -2.48 0.13 -6.35
CA ASP A 74 -3.06 -0.15 -7.66
C ASP A 74 -3.11 -1.67 -7.96
N THR A 75 -3.63 -2.03 -9.12
CA THR A 75 -3.71 -3.44 -9.56
C THR A 75 -2.35 -4.12 -9.81
N LEU A 76 -1.24 -3.37 -9.84
CA LEU A 76 0.13 -3.88 -9.94
C LEU A 76 0.80 -4.05 -8.56
N GLY A 77 0.12 -3.64 -7.49
CA GLY A 77 0.61 -3.62 -6.11
C GLY A 77 1.50 -2.42 -5.79
N LEU A 78 1.47 -1.36 -6.59
CA LEU A 78 2.22 -0.13 -6.32
C LEU A 78 1.40 0.77 -5.38
N LEU A 79 2.05 1.39 -4.41
CA LEU A 79 1.35 2.19 -3.41
C LEU A 79 0.74 3.44 -4.05
N LEU A 80 -0.46 3.79 -3.63
CA LEU A 80 -1.17 5.02 -3.99
C LEU A 80 -1.31 5.94 -2.78
N ALA A 81 -1.57 5.36 -1.62
CA ALA A 81 -1.62 6.05 -0.34
C ALA A 81 -1.17 5.10 0.77
N VAL A 82 -0.57 5.67 1.81
CA VAL A 82 -0.10 4.97 3.01
C VAL A 82 -0.56 5.77 4.21
N LEU A 83 -1.08 5.08 5.22
CA LEU A 83 -1.40 5.67 6.51
C LEU A 83 -0.94 4.73 7.62
N VAL A 84 -0.30 5.29 8.64
CA VAL A 84 0.12 4.54 9.82
C VAL A 84 -0.60 5.08 11.05
N THR A 85 -1.36 4.20 11.72
CA THR A 85 -2.17 4.54 12.89
C THR A 85 -1.79 3.66 14.09
N PRO A 86 -2.24 4.00 15.31
CA PRO A 86 -2.30 3.03 16.39
C PRO A 86 -3.04 1.75 15.96
N ALA A 87 -2.66 0.59 16.50
CA ALA A 87 -3.27 -0.68 16.08
C ALA A 87 -4.73 -0.85 16.52
N SER A 88 -5.20 -0.03 17.46
CA SER A 88 -6.61 0.04 17.89
C SER A 88 -7.51 0.80 16.90
N THR A 89 -6.94 1.53 15.93
CA THR A 89 -7.75 2.23 14.93
C THR A 89 -8.46 1.23 14.02
N THR A 90 -9.76 1.46 13.80
CA THR A 90 -10.56 0.60 12.94
C THR A 90 -10.15 0.80 11.47
N ASP A 91 -10.27 -0.26 10.67
CA ASP A 91 -9.93 -0.19 9.25
C ASP A 91 -10.86 0.78 8.51
N ARG A 92 -12.10 0.93 8.99
CA ARG A 92 -13.10 1.87 8.44
C ARG A 92 -12.71 3.33 8.65
N ASP A 93 -12.23 3.69 9.84
CA ASP A 93 -11.81 5.07 10.13
C ASP A 93 -10.57 5.45 9.33
N ALA A 94 -9.59 4.53 9.25
CA ALA A 94 -8.39 4.73 8.45
C ALA A 94 -8.70 4.81 6.94
N ALA A 95 -9.63 3.97 6.45
CA ALA A 95 -10.03 3.98 5.05
C ALA A 95 -10.63 5.31 4.61
N ARG A 96 -11.42 5.98 5.47
CA ARG A 96 -11.95 7.32 5.15
C ARG A 96 -10.83 8.29 4.81
N LEU A 97 -9.80 8.37 5.65
CA LEU A 97 -8.65 9.25 5.43
C LEU A 97 -7.86 8.85 4.18
N LEU A 98 -7.62 7.54 4.02
CA LEU A 98 -6.82 7.00 2.93
C LEU A 98 -7.49 7.19 1.56
N LEU A 99 -8.81 6.97 1.48
CA LEU A 99 -9.61 7.12 0.26
C LEU A 99 -9.78 8.58 -0.12
N THR A 100 -9.99 9.50 0.83
CA THR A 100 -10.01 10.94 0.56
C THR A 100 -8.69 11.39 -0.06
N ALA A 101 -7.57 11.11 0.61
CA ALA A 101 -6.25 11.51 0.13
C ALA A 101 -5.91 10.91 -1.25
N ALA A 102 -6.33 9.67 -1.50
CA ALA A 102 -6.14 9.05 -2.81
C ALA A 102 -7.03 9.68 -3.89
N ARG A 103 -8.29 10.01 -3.57
CA ARG A 103 -9.21 10.62 -4.53
C ARG A 103 -8.77 12.02 -4.92
N ASP A 104 -8.27 12.81 -3.97
CA ASP A 104 -7.72 14.16 -4.22
C ASP A 104 -6.51 14.12 -5.16
N ARG A 105 -5.82 12.98 -5.23
CA ARG A 105 -4.62 12.79 -6.06
C ARG A 105 -4.88 12.05 -7.38
N PHE A 106 -5.91 11.22 -7.44
CA PHE A 106 -6.20 10.33 -8.56
C PHE A 106 -7.68 10.49 -8.96
N GLU A 107 -7.97 11.47 -9.80
CA GLU A 107 -9.29 11.79 -10.35
C GLU A 107 -9.92 10.65 -11.17
N ARG A 108 -9.13 9.70 -11.65
CA ARG A 108 -9.60 8.50 -12.36
C ARG A 108 -10.00 7.35 -11.44
N LEU A 109 -9.60 7.40 -10.16
CA LEU A 109 -9.88 6.34 -9.19
C LEU A 109 -11.39 6.25 -8.92
N THR A 110 -12.04 5.19 -9.40
CA THR A 110 -13.49 4.99 -9.28
C THR A 110 -13.85 3.68 -8.58
N ARG A 111 -12.90 2.76 -8.41
CA ARG A 111 -13.17 1.45 -7.80
C ARG A 111 -12.08 1.02 -6.83
N VAL A 112 -12.48 0.57 -5.64
CA VAL A 112 -11.57 0.04 -4.63
C VAL A 112 -12.06 -1.32 -4.14
N TRP A 113 -11.20 -2.33 -4.11
CA TRP A 113 -11.50 -3.62 -3.47
C TRP A 113 -10.99 -3.65 -2.04
N ALA A 114 -11.80 -4.17 -1.14
CA ALA A 114 -11.47 -4.31 0.28
C ALA A 114 -12.01 -5.63 0.85
N ASP A 115 -11.60 -5.98 2.06
CA ASP A 115 -12.12 -7.15 2.77
C ASP A 115 -13.35 -6.84 3.64
N GLY A 116 -13.86 -7.86 4.33
CA GLY A 116 -15.03 -7.75 5.20
C GLY A 116 -14.89 -6.72 6.34
N GLY A 117 -13.66 -6.33 6.71
CA GLY A 117 -13.37 -5.32 7.71
C GLY A 117 -13.77 -3.89 7.29
N TYR A 118 -13.99 -3.67 5.99
CA TYR A 118 -14.30 -2.36 5.40
C TYR A 118 -15.81 -2.18 5.07
N THR A 119 -16.67 -3.02 5.64
CA THR A 119 -18.12 -3.01 5.39
C THR A 119 -18.87 -1.87 6.10
N GLY A 120 -20.18 -1.75 5.85
CA GLY A 120 -21.07 -0.79 6.52
C GLY A 120 -21.06 0.60 5.87
N HIS A 121 -21.30 1.64 6.68
CA HIS A 121 -21.44 3.04 6.22
C HIS A 121 -20.27 3.59 5.38
N LEU A 122 -19.10 2.93 5.41
CA LEU A 122 -17.97 3.31 4.57
C LEU A 122 -18.30 3.17 3.08
N ILE A 123 -19.06 2.14 2.69
CA ILE A 123 -19.43 1.87 1.30
C ILE A 123 -20.27 3.04 0.76
N ASP A 124 -21.37 3.36 1.43
CA ASP A 124 -22.27 4.44 1.02
C ASP A 124 -21.55 5.80 1.04
N TRP A 125 -20.75 6.04 2.07
CA TRP A 125 -19.96 7.27 2.18
C TRP A 125 -18.96 7.41 1.03
N SER A 126 -18.25 6.34 0.66
CA SER A 126 -17.26 6.39 -0.43
C SER A 126 -17.90 6.68 -1.79
N ALA A 127 -19.07 6.12 -2.06
CA ALA A 127 -19.82 6.40 -3.28
C ALA A 127 -20.36 7.83 -3.28
N ALA A 128 -20.99 8.27 -2.17
CA ALA A 128 -21.64 9.57 -2.09
C ALA A 128 -20.66 10.76 -2.03
N GLN A 129 -19.52 10.61 -1.34
CA GLN A 129 -18.59 11.72 -1.09
C GLN A 129 -17.41 11.74 -2.06
N LEU A 130 -16.97 10.57 -2.53
CA LEU A 130 -15.77 10.46 -3.37
C LEU A 130 -16.08 9.97 -4.80
N GLY A 131 -17.30 9.51 -5.08
CA GLY A 131 -17.61 8.85 -6.35
C GLY A 131 -16.85 7.53 -6.55
N VAL A 132 -16.39 6.91 -5.45
CA VAL A 132 -15.60 5.68 -5.46
C VAL A 132 -16.48 4.51 -5.01
N VAL A 133 -16.57 3.48 -5.84
CA VAL A 133 -17.26 2.23 -5.49
C VAL A 133 -16.32 1.35 -4.67
N LEU A 134 -16.70 1.07 -3.42
CA LEU A 134 -15.99 0.16 -2.54
C LEU A 134 -16.57 -1.26 -2.63
N ASP A 135 -15.90 -2.13 -3.36
CA ASP A 135 -16.26 -3.53 -3.55
C ASP A 135 -15.70 -4.39 -2.41
N ILE A 136 -16.58 -4.96 -1.59
CA ILE A 136 -16.19 -5.87 -0.52
C ILE A 136 -16.04 -7.30 -1.04
N VAL A 137 -14.81 -7.79 -1.07
CA VAL A 137 -14.46 -9.16 -1.49
C VAL A 137 -14.45 -10.06 -0.26
N ARG A 138 -15.59 -10.71 -0.02
CA ARG A 138 -15.77 -11.70 1.06
C ARG A 138 -15.10 -13.03 0.69
N ARG A 139 -14.62 -13.73 1.72
CA ARG A 139 -14.25 -15.14 1.59
C ARG A 139 -15.53 -15.95 1.42
N ASN A 140 -15.53 -16.95 0.53
CA ASN A 140 -16.61 -17.91 0.50
C ASN A 140 -16.37 -18.92 1.64
N ASP A 141 -17.21 -18.88 2.66
CA ASP A 141 -17.07 -19.72 3.86
C ASP A 141 -17.50 -21.18 3.61
N ASP A 142 -18.15 -21.46 2.48
CA ASP A 142 -18.63 -22.81 2.09
C ASP A 142 -17.56 -23.70 1.45
N ILE A 143 -16.35 -23.17 1.21
CA ILE A 143 -15.25 -23.91 0.55
C ILE A 143 -14.12 -24.14 1.56
N SER A 144 -13.86 -25.40 1.89
CA SER A 144 -12.69 -25.78 2.68
C SER A 144 -11.41 -25.70 1.84
N GLY A 145 -10.48 -24.83 2.22
CA GLY A 145 -9.18 -24.67 1.55
C GLY A 145 -8.74 -23.22 1.33
N PHE A 146 -7.63 -23.06 0.61
CA PHE A 146 -7.13 -21.77 0.16
C PHE A 146 -7.80 -21.39 -1.16
N GLN A 147 -8.63 -20.35 -1.15
CA GLN A 147 -9.20 -19.76 -2.36
C GLN A 147 -8.49 -18.44 -2.63
N VAL A 148 -7.92 -18.29 -3.84
CA VAL A 148 -7.38 -16.99 -4.28
C VAL A 148 -8.56 -16.06 -4.52
N LEU A 149 -8.75 -15.10 -3.62
CA LEU A 149 -9.73 -14.02 -3.82
C LEU A 149 -9.17 -13.06 -4.89
N PRO A 150 -9.87 -12.86 -6.02
CA PRO A 150 -9.40 -11.98 -7.07
C PRO A 150 -9.07 -10.60 -6.50
N ARG A 151 -7.89 -10.08 -6.86
CA ARG A 151 -7.37 -8.73 -6.53
C ARG A 151 -6.97 -8.46 -5.07
N ARG A 152 -7.50 -9.16 -4.06
CA ARG A 152 -7.06 -8.98 -2.65
C ARG A 152 -5.58 -9.31 -2.42
N TRP A 153 -5.11 -10.39 -3.03
CA TRP A 153 -3.71 -10.85 -2.87
C TRP A 153 -2.66 -9.81 -3.33
N VAL A 154 -3.07 -8.80 -4.10
CA VAL A 154 -2.18 -7.78 -4.64
C VAL A 154 -1.58 -6.91 -3.53
N VAL A 155 -2.42 -6.39 -2.62
CA VAL A 155 -1.96 -5.56 -1.49
C VAL A 155 -1.27 -6.40 -0.42
N GLU A 156 -1.72 -7.64 -0.20
CA GLU A 156 -1.05 -8.62 0.67
C GLU A 156 0.38 -8.90 0.20
N ARG A 157 0.57 -9.04 -1.12
CA ARG A 157 1.91 -9.16 -1.73
C ARG A 157 2.74 -7.89 -1.56
N SER A 158 2.12 -6.71 -1.61
CA SER A 158 2.83 -5.44 -1.35
C SER A 158 3.32 -5.35 0.10
N PHE A 159 2.54 -5.84 1.07
CA PHE A 159 3.03 -6.02 2.44
C PHE A 159 4.22 -6.98 2.48
N ALA A 160 4.16 -8.11 1.77
CA ALA A 160 5.26 -9.06 1.70
C ALA A 160 6.55 -8.44 1.10
N TRP A 161 6.43 -7.58 0.07
CA TRP A 161 7.57 -6.84 -0.46
C TRP A 161 8.16 -5.87 0.57
N CYS A 162 7.31 -5.15 1.31
CA CYS A 162 7.75 -4.27 2.38
C CYS A 162 8.54 -5.05 3.45
N LEU A 163 8.06 -6.23 3.84
CA LEU A 163 8.71 -7.10 4.83
C LEU A 163 10.10 -7.62 4.41
N ARG A 164 10.47 -7.56 3.13
CA ARG A 164 11.85 -7.84 2.70
C ARG A 164 12.85 -6.80 3.22
N SER A 165 12.38 -5.61 3.57
CA SER A 165 13.18 -4.61 4.25
C SER A 165 13.14 -4.90 5.75
N ARG A 166 14.26 -5.32 6.35
CA ARG A 166 14.34 -5.71 7.78
C ARG A 166 13.67 -4.70 8.72
N ARG A 167 13.79 -3.40 8.40
CA ARG A 167 13.18 -2.29 9.14
C ARG A 167 11.65 -2.37 9.26
N MET A 168 10.99 -3.11 8.38
CA MET A 168 9.53 -3.24 8.30
C MET A 168 8.96 -4.39 9.13
N VAL A 169 9.78 -5.29 9.68
CA VAL A 169 9.27 -6.44 10.45
C VAL A 169 8.60 -6.03 11.77
N ARG A 170 9.08 -4.92 12.36
CA ARG A 170 8.54 -4.28 13.57
C ARG A 170 8.52 -2.77 13.30
N ASP A 171 7.61 -2.02 13.92
CA ASP A 171 7.67 -0.57 13.84
C ASP A 171 8.64 -0.02 14.89
N TYR A 172 9.71 0.62 14.42
CA TYR A 172 10.74 1.26 15.24
C TYR A 172 10.61 2.79 15.27
N GLU A 173 9.68 3.37 14.50
CA GLU A 173 9.64 4.81 14.26
C GLU A 173 8.81 5.56 15.31
N ARG A 174 9.40 6.61 15.88
CA ARG A 174 8.70 7.46 16.86
C ARG A 174 7.51 8.20 16.25
N ARG A 175 7.65 8.72 15.01
CA ARG A 175 6.59 9.42 14.28
C ARG A 175 5.93 8.49 13.25
N THR A 176 4.64 8.68 12.99
CA THR A 176 3.88 7.92 11.97
C THR A 176 4.34 8.28 10.57
N ASP A 177 4.56 9.58 10.29
CA ASP A 177 5.09 10.07 9.01
C ASP A 177 6.45 9.47 8.61
N THR A 178 7.33 9.17 9.59
CA THR A 178 8.57 8.44 9.32
C THR A 178 8.28 7.01 8.89
N SER A 179 7.35 6.33 9.57
CA SER A 179 6.96 4.95 9.25
C SER A 179 6.36 4.88 7.84
N GLU A 180 5.52 5.85 7.49
CA GLU A 180 4.95 6.04 6.15
C GLU A 180 6.03 6.28 5.10
N ALA A 181 6.98 7.18 5.37
CA ALA A 181 8.10 7.43 4.46
C ALA A 181 9.00 6.20 4.27
N VAL A 182 9.23 5.40 5.33
CA VAL A 182 9.98 4.14 5.24
C VAL A 182 9.24 3.10 4.40
N ILE A 183 7.90 3.05 4.48
CA ILE A 183 7.06 2.20 3.61
C ILE A 183 7.26 2.61 2.14
N CYS A 184 7.12 3.90 1.82
CA CYS A 184 7.33 4.42 0.46
C CYS A 184 8.76 4.12 -0.03
N TRP A 185 9.77 4.35 0.82
CA TRP A 185 11.16 4.05 0.51
C TRP A 185 11.37 2.57 0.21
N SER A 186 10.78 1.67 1.00
CA SER A 186 10.85 0.23 0.80
C SER A 186 10.36 -0.20 -0.59
N MET A 187 9.30 0.44 -1.08
CA MET A 187 8.69 0.15 -2.37
C MET A 187 9.49 0.68 -3.57
N THR A 188 10.48 1.57 -3.36
CA THR A 188 11.38 2.00 -4.44
C THR A 188 12.22 0.84 -4.98
N VAL A 189 12.62 -0.12 -4.12
CA VAL A 189 13.47 -1.26 -4.50
C VAL A 189 12.79 -2.19 -5.50
N PRO A 190 11.56 -2.72 -5.27
CA PRO A 190 10.88 -3.54 -6.26
C PRO A 190 10.57 -2.77 -7.55
N MET A 191 10.25 -1.48 -7.48
CA MET A 191 10.00 -0.65 -8.67
C MET A 191 11.26 -0.50 -9.53
N SER A 192 12.39 -0.13 -8.92
CA SER A 192 13.69 -0.02 -9.61
C SER A 192 14.11 -1.33 -10.27
N ARG A 193 13.89 -2.47 -9.61
CA ARG A 193 14.19 -3.80 -10.18
C ARG A 193 13.33 -4.13 -11.40
N ARG A 194 12.03 -3.78 -11.38
CA ARG A 194 11.14 -3.99 -12.53
C ARG A 194 11.62 -3.20 -13.75
N LEU A 195 11.95 -1.93 -13.55
CA LEU A 195 12.46 -1.05 -14.62
C LEU A 195 13.79 -1.56 -15.18
N ALA A 196 14.71 -1.98 -14.32
CA ALA A 196 15.99 -2.54 -14.75
C ALA A 196 15.81 -3.85 -15.55
N GLY A 197 14.94 -4.76 -15.08
CA GLY A 197 14.66 -6.02 -15.76
C GLY A 197 14.01 -5.84 -17.14
N GLN A 198 13.06 -4.91 -17.27
CA GLN A 198 12.45 -4.60 -18.57
C GLN A 198 13.45 -3.97 -19.55
N ARG A 199 14.38 -3.13 -19.06
CA ARG A 199 15.46 -2.59 -19.89
C ARG A 199 16.39 -3.69 -20.41
N GLN A 200 16.66 -4.72 -19.60
CA GLN A 200 17.43 -5.88 -20.03
C GLN A 200 16.68 -6.70 -21.08
N GLN A 201 15.38 -6.94 -20.90
CA GLN A 201 14.53 -7.64 -21.87
C GLN A 201 14.45 -6.91 -23.22
N ARG A 202 14.29 -5.58 -23.22
CA ARG A 202 14.29 -4.77 -24.46
C ARG A 202 15.62 -4.73 -25.19
N ARG A 203 16.73 -5.07 -24.51
CA ARG A 203 18.08 -5.11 -25.08
C ARG A 203 18.52 -6.50 -25.52
N ALA A 204 17.78 -7.55 -25.16
CA ALA A 204 18.07 -8.88 -25.63
C ALA A 204 17.73 -8.96 -27.14
N PRO A 205 18.62 -9.51 -27.99
CA PRO A 205 18.28 -9.74 -29.40
C PRO A 205 17.06 -10.67 -29.48
N ALA A 206 16.17 -10.43 -30.44
CA ALA A 206 15.03 -11.29 -30.69
C ALA A 206 15.53 -12.69 -31.01
N ALA A 207 15.34 -13.65 -30.10
CA ALA A 207 15.63 -15.05 -30.37
C ALA A 207 14.55 -15.55 -31.34
N GLY A 208 14.83 -15.53 -32.64
CA GLY A 208 13.95 -16.11 -33.66
C GLY A 208 13.95 -15.42 -35.01
N GLU A 209 15.10 -15.29 -35.65
CA GLU A 209 15.23 -15.31 -37.11
C GLU A 209 16.49 -16.12 -37.44
N ALA A 210 16.36 -17.44 -37.34
CA ALA A 210 17.28 -18.37 -37.97
C ALA A 210 16.42 -19.22 -38.91
N ALA A 211 16.74 -19.08 -40.19
CA ALA A 211 16.10 -19.71 -41.35
C ALA A 211 16.15 -21.24 -41.32
#